data_AF-A0A4Q3IRB2-F1
#
_entry.id   AF-A0A4Q3IRB2-F1
#
_cell.length_a   1.000
_cell.length_b   1.000
_cell.length_c   1.000
_cell.angle_alpha   90.00
_cell.angle_beta   90.00
_cell.angle_gamma   90.00
#
_symmetry.space_group_name_H-M   'P 1'
#
loop_
_entity.id
_entity.type
_entity.pdbx_description
1 polymer ?
#
loop_
_entity_poly.entity_id
_entity_poly.type
_entity_poly.pdbx_seq_one_letter_code
_entity_poly.pdbx_strand_id
1 'polypeptide(L)' 'MSAPVSIGLIGAGIMGERMLRAILAQSPELVRATGIWDPSGEALARIGSELPDV' A
#
# COMPACT_ATOMS: atom_id res chain seq x y z
N MET A 1 -7.87 -18.96 -14.33
CA MET A 1 -6.94 -17.92 -13.82
C MET A 1 -6.85 -18.06 -12.31
N SER A 2 -5.67 -17.86 -11.72
CA SER A 2 -5.51 -17.84 -10.26
C SER A 2 -6.06 -16.53 -9.69
N ALA A 3 -6.61 -16.55 -8.47
CA ALA A 3 -7.05 -15.33 -7.79
C ALA A 3 -5.85 -14.39 -7.49
N PRO A 4 -6.05 -13.06 -7.47
CA PRO A 4 -4.98 -12.10 -7.20
C PRO A 4 -4.46 -12.21 -5.77
N VAL A 5 -3.16 -12.01 -5.59
CA VAL A 5 -2.53 -11.96 -4.27
C VAL A 5 -2.90 -10.66 -3.57
N SER A 6 -3.37 -10.79 -2.33
CA SER A 6 -3.78 -9.66 -1.49
C SER A 6 -2.68 -9.35 -0.48
N ILE A 7 -2.19 -8.12 -0.46
CA ILE A 7 -1.09 -7.70 0.42
C ILE A 7 -1.58 -6.62 1.38
N GLY A 8 -1.32 -6.82 2.67
CA GLY A 8 -1.44 -5.78 3.70
C GLY A 8 -0.05 -5.31 4.12
N LEU A 9 0.11 -4.00 4.37
CA LEU A 9 1.36 -3.42 4.83
C LEU A 9 1.28 -2.99 6.29
N ILE A 10 2.35 -3.27 7.04
CA ILE A 10 2.61 -2.73 8.38
C ILE A 10 3.87 -1.87 8.29
N GLY A 11 3.73 -0.59 8.61
CA GLY A 11 4.75 0.43 8.45
C GLY A 11 4.48 1.32 7.22
N ALA A 12 4.27 2.62 7.48
CA ALA A 12 4.04 3.68 6.50
C ALA A 12 5.26 4.61 6.36
N GLY A 13 6.44 4.18 6.80
CA GLY A 13 7.71 4.87 6.54
C GLY A 13 8.12 4.82 5.06
N ILE A 14 9.32 5.30 4.76
CA ILE A 14 9.82 5.42 3.37
C ILE A 14 9.76 4.09 2.61
N MET A 15 10.18 2.98 3.25
CA MET A 15 10.14 1.67 2.58
C MET A 15 8.70 1.15 2.41
N GLY A 16 7.83 1.38 3.39
CA GLY A 16 6.42 0.99 3.31
C GLY A 16 5.72 1.67 2.14
N GLU A 17 5.96 2.97 1.96
CA GLU A 17 5.47 3.71 0.80
C GLU A 17 6.02 3.17 -0.52
N ARG A 18 7.34 2.88 -0.58
CA ARG A 18 7.96 2.32 -1.80
C ARG A 18 7.36 0.97 -2.17
N MET A 19 7.09 0.12 -1.18
CA MET A 19 6.44 -1.18 -1.38
C MET A 19 4.98 -0.99 -1.84
N LEU A 20 4.24 -0.07 -1.21
CA LEU A 20 2.88 0.26 -1.62
C LEU A 20 2.83 0.73 -3.08
N ARG A 21 3.69 1.69 -3.47
CA ARG A 21 3.80 2.14 -4.87
C ARG A 21 4.17 1.01 -5.82
N ALA A 22 5.07 0.10 -5.42
CA ALA A 22 5.44 -1.05 -6.23
C ALA A 22 4.25 -2.00 -6.47
N ILE A 23 3.38 -2.19 -5.47
CA ILE A 23 2.15 -2.98 -5.59
C ILE A 23 1.17 -2.29 -6.53
N LEU A 24 0.97 -0.98 -6.38
CA LEU A 24 0.05 -0.19 -7.23
C LEU A 24 0.50 -0.13 -8.70
N ALA A 25 1.80 -0.30 -8.96
CA ALA A 25 2.33 -0.38 -10.31
C ALA A 25 2.12 -1.75 -11.00
N GLN A 26 1.63 -2.77 -10.27
CA GLN A 26 1.30 -4.07 -10.85
C GLN A 26 -0.13 -4.11 -11.39
N SER A 27 -0.41 -5.09 -12.27
CA SER A 27 -1.78 -5.40 -12.65
C SER A 27 -2.59 -5.84 -11.41
N PRO A 28 -3.76 -5.23 -11.14
CA PRO A 28 -4.66 -5.64 -10.05
C PRO A 28 -5.15 -7.10 -10.15
N GLU A 29 -5.09 -7.69 -11.35
CA GLU A 29 -5.41 -9.10 -11.57
C GLU A 29 -4.32 -10.05 -11.03
N LEU A 30 -3.12 -9.54 -10.77
CA LEU A 30 -2.01 -10.30 -10.19
C LEU A 30 -1.86 -10.02 -8.70
N VAL A 31 -1.80 -8.74 -8.32
CA VAL A 31 -1.52 -8.29 -6.95
C VAL A 31 -2.30 -7.03 -6.63
N ARG A 32 -2.83 -6.93 -5.41
CA ARG A 32 -3.50 -5.74 -4.91
C ARG A 32 -3.09 -5.41 -3.46
N ALA A 33 -3.06 -4.12 -3.14
CA ALA A 33 -3.01 -3.65 -1.77
C ALA A 33 -4.40 -3.78 -1.13
N THR A 34 -4.46 -4.15 0.15
CA THR A 34 -5.72 -4.34 0.88
C THR A 34 -5.83 -3.52 2.16
N GLY A 35 -4.71 -2.94 2.59
CA GLY A 35 -4.66 -2.06 3.74
C GLY A 35 -3.22 -1.71 4.08
N ILE A 36 -3.07 -0.57 4.74
CA ILE A 36 -1.83 -0.14 5.35
C ILE A 36 -2.11 0.29 6.79
N TRP A 37 -1.18 -0.01 7.69
CA TRP A 37 -1.26 0.40 9.07
C TRP A 37 0.11 0.86 9.58
N ASP A 38 0.12 1.86 10.46
CA ASP A 38 1.30 2.36 11.16
C ASP A 38 0.87 2.94 12.52
N PRO A 39 1.67 2.83 13.60
CA PRO A 39 1.36 3.48 14.87
C PRO A 39 1.39 5.02 14.80
N SER A 40 2.10 5.61 13.84
CA SER A 40 2.16 7.05 13.61
C SER A 40 1.01 7.51 12.71
N GLY A 41 0.09 8.28 13.29
CA GLY A 41 -0.96 8.96 12.53
C GLY A 41 -0.42 9.92 11.47
N GLU A 42 0.73 10.56 11.72
CA GLU A 42 1.38 11.45 10.76
C GLU A 42 1.90 10.69 9.54
N ALA A 43 2.43 9.48 9.74
CA ALA A 43 2.88 8.64 8.63
C ALA A 43 1.70 8.23 7.74
N LEU A 44 0.57 7.83 8.34
CA LEU A 44 -0.65 7.50 7.59
C LEU A 44 -1.24 8.73 6.88
N ALA A 45 -1.25 9.90 7.52
CA ALA A 45 -1.72 11.14 6.90
C ALA A 45 -0.88 11.53 5.67
N ARG A 46 0.45 11.36 5.76
CA ARG A 46 1.34 11.55 4.61
C ARG A 46 1.04 10.58 3.48
N ILE A 47 0.83 9.29 3.77
CA ILE A 47 0.43 8.32 2.74
C ILE A 47 -0.88 8.74 2.07
N GLY A 48 -1.91 9.09 2.85
CA GLY A 48 -3.19 9.54 2.29
C GLY A 48 -3.10 10.82 1.46
N SER A 49 -2.15 11.71 1.78
CA SER A 49 -1.88 12.91 0.98
C SER A 49 -1.17 12.59 -0.33
N GLU A 50 -0.20 11.68 -0.31
CA GLU A 50 0.65 11.33 -1.46
C GLU A 50 0.01 10.30 -2.41
N LEU A 51 -0.93 9.51 -1.87
CA LEU A 51 -1.64 8.41 -2.54
C LEU A 51 -3.13 8.47 -2.15
N PRO A 52 -3.91 9.44 -2.67
CA PRO A 52 -5.28 9.69 -2.23
C PRO A 52 -6.29 8.60 -2.61
N ASP A 53 -5.94 7.74 -3.57
CA ASP A 53 -6.80 6.66 -4.07
C ASP A 53 -6.57 5.31 -3.36
N VAL A 54 -5.77 5.29 -2.28
CA VAL A 54 -5.39 4.08 -1.51
C VAL A 54 -6.11 4.00 -0.17
#